data_AF-A0A3R6ZPH9-F1
#
_entry.id   AF-A0A3R6ZPH9-F1
#
_cell.length_a   1.000
_cell.length_b   1.000
_cell.length_c   1.000
_cell.angle_alpha   90.00
_cell.angle_beta   90.00
_cell.angle_gamma   90.00
#
_symmetry.space_group_name_H-M   'P 1'
#
loop_
_entity.id
_entity.type
_entity.pdbx_description
1 polymer ?
#
loop_
_entity_poly.entity_id
_entity_poly.type
_entity_poly.pdbx_seq_one_letter_code
_entity_poly.pdbx_strand_id
1 'polypeptide(L)'
;MKLEPGGRYEVFPDPPGLIEFINCVRDNERALTTTHLVLSIKANQREWLNNYLATKQQSTSYDSLLRLLLHFCHRHGFSRQRPTKNKVKQADLAEVQSDFAAEFHREYIAYSNECVYNVDEAGIYYGMPPRYIWAVRGGSSKISSGEKHSLRMTAALTVRADGTKLPILFISSS
;
A
#
# COMPACT_ATOMS: atom_id res chain seq x y z
N MET A 1 41.57 6.21 -8.43
CA MET A 1 40.38 7.06 -8.67
C MET A 1 40.68 8.44 -8.14
N LYS A 2 40.61 9.48 -8.99
CA LYS A 2 40.80 10.88 -8.57
C LYS A 2 39.58 11.32 -7.75
N LEU A 3 39.81 11.79 -6.53
CA LEU A 3 38.79 12.39 -5.66
C LEU A 3 38.79 13.90 -5.94
N GLU A 4 37.72 14.39 -6.56
CA GLU A 4 37.48 15.82 -6.75
C GLU A 4 37.03 16.47 -5.42
N PRO A 5 37.55 17.65 -5.05
CA PRO A 5 37.18 18.32 -3.82
C PRO A 5 35.95 19.21 -4.02
N GLY A 6 34.90 18.99 -3.23
CA GLY A 6 33.92 20.05 -2.95
C GLY A 6 32.48 19.88 -3.48
N GLY A 7 32.06 18.67 -3.89
CA GLY A 7 30.65 18.40 -4.15
C GLY A 7 29.91 18.02 -2.87
N ARG A 8 28.85 18.75 -2.49
CA ARG A 8 27.90 18.25 -1.49
C ARG A 8 27.39 16.89 -1.98
N TYR A 9 27.59 15.83 -1.20
CA TYR A 9 27.10 14.49 -1.50
C TYR A 9 25.56 14.47 -1.41
N GLU A 10 24.90 14.94 -2.46
CA GLU A 10 23.43 14.92 -2.60
C GLU A 10 22.96 13.71 -3.42
N VAL A 11 23.88 12.82 -3.79
CA VAL A 11 23.63 11.64 -4.63
C VAL A 11 24.38 10.45 -4.06
N PHE A 12 23.72 9.30 -4.05
CA PHE A 12 24.33 8.01 -3.69
C PHE A 12 25.36 7.59 -4.76
N PRO A 13 26.44 6.89 -4.38
CA PRO A 13 27.50 6.48 -5.31
C PRO A 13 27.05 5.42 -6.32
N ASP A 14 26.05 4.61 -5.94
CA ASP A 14 25.42 3.63 -6.82
C ASP A 14 23.88 3.71 -6.69
N PRO A 15 23.25 4.64 -7.44
CA PRO A 15 21.80 4.73 -7.54
C PRO A 15 21.15 3.46 -8.12
N PRO A 16 21.65 2.85 -9.22
CA PRO A 16 21.05 1.64 -9.78
C PRO A 16 20.97 0.47 -8.79
N GLY A 17 22.05 0.17 -8.07
CA GLY A 17 22.05 -0.94 -7.11
C GLY A 17 21.10 -0.71 -5.93
N LEU A 18 20.93 0.54 -5.48
CA LEU A 18 19.94 0.86 -4.44
C LEU A 18 18.49 0.71 -4.96
N ILE A 19 18.23 1.08 -6.22
CA ILE A 19 16.92 0.88 -6.88
C ILE A 19 16.63 -0.63 -7.04
N GLU A 20 17.62 -1.40 -7.50
CA GLU A 20 17.50 -2.85 -7.67
C GLU A 20 17.22 -3.54 -6.33
N PHE A 21 17.90 -3.15 -5.26
CA PHE A 21 17.62 -3.64 -3.91
C PHE A 21 16.18 -3.33 -3.47
N ILE A 22 15.70 -2.10 -3.70
CA ILE A 22 14.32 -1.70 -3.36
C ILE A 22 13.32 -2.58 -4.12
N ASN A 23 13.49 -2.73 -5.43
CA ASN A 23 12.59 -3.53 -6.27
C ASN A 23 12.61 -4.99 -5.84
N CYS A 24 13.77 -5.60 -5.68
CA CYS A 24 13.91 -6.99 -5.24
C CYS A 24 13.16 -7.27 -3.91
N VAL A 25 13.29 -6.39 -2.91
CA VAL A 25 12.56 -6.55 -1.64
C VAL A 25 11.05 -6.43 -1.85
N ARG A 26 10.59 -5.53 -2.73
CA ARG A 26 9.18 -5.28 -3.00
C ARG A 26 8.54 -6.37 -3.87
N ASP A 27 9.25 -6.89 -4.86
CA ASP A 27 8.82 -8.00 -5.71
C ASP A 27 8.65 -9.30 -4.92
N ASN A 28 9.44 -9.46 -3.86
CA ASN A 28 9.26 -10.54 -2.87
C ASN A 28 8.17 -10.25 -1.83
N GLU A 29 7.39 -9.17 -1.99
CA GLU A 29 6.33 -8.71 -1.10
C GLU A 29 6.76 -8.48 0.36
N ARG A 30 8.05 -8.20 0.57
CA ARG A 30 8.59 -7.98 1.91
C ARG A 30 8.39 -6.54 2.35
N ALA A 31 8.27 -6.36 3.65
CA ALA A 31 8.23 -5.05 4.27
C ALA A 31 9.58 -4.36 4.08
N LEU A 32 9.58 -3.24 3.35
CA LEU A 32 10.75 -2.38 3.19
C LEU A 32 10.60 -1.18 4.13
N THR A 33 11.60 -0.98 4.99
CA THR A 33 11.65 0.16 5.93
C THR A 33 12.93 0.94 5.74
N THR A 34 12.99 2.17 6.27
CA THR A 34 14.20 2.99 6.20
C THR A 34 15.41 2.30 6.84
N THR A 35 15.20 1.45 7.84
CA THR A 35 16.26 0.62 8.43
C THR A 35 16.87 -0.34 7.41
N HIS A 36 16.06 -0.99 6.57
CA HIS A 36 16.54 -1.88 5.51
C HIS A 36 17.42 -1.14 4.50
N LEU A 37 17.02 0.08 4.12
CA LEU A 37 17.80 0.95 3.22
C LEU A 37 19.16 1.32 3.85
N VAL A 38 19.16 1.71 5.12
CA VAL A 38 20.39 2.05 5.84
C VAL A 38 21.31 0.82 5.98
N LEU A 39 20.76 -0.37 6.22
CA LEU A 39 21.54 -1.61 6.29
C LEU A 39 22.15 -1.97 4.92
N SER A 40 21.40 -1.82 3.83
CA SER A 40 21.91 -2.01 2.47
C SER A 40 23.08 -1.07 2.17
N ILE A 41 22.95 0.22 2.52
CA ILE A 41 24.05 1.20 2.37
C ILE A 41 25.25 0.83 3.26
N LYS A 42 25.02 0.40 4.51
CA LYS A 42 26.09 -0.04 5.40
C LYS A 42 26.84 -1.27 4.88
N ALA A 43 26.16 -2.16 4.16
CA ALA A 43 26.75 -3.36 3.59
C ALA A 43 27.52 -3.05 2.29
N ASN A 44 26.94 -2.24 1.42
CA ASN A 44 27.40 -2.08 0.03
C ASN A 44 28.23 -0.80 -0.20
N GLN A 45 28.05 0.23 0.63
CA GLN A 45 28.57 1.59 0.41
C GLN A 45 29.13 2.20 1.71
N ARG A 46 29.78 1.37 2.54
CA ARG A 46 30.22 1.75 3.91
C ARG A 46 31.19 2.93 3.93
N GLU A 47 32.17 2.96 3.02
CA GLU A 47 33.14 4.06 2.94
C GLU A 47 32.46 5.38 2.61
N TRP A 48 31.58 5.37 1.62
CA TRP A 48 30.79 6.55 1.27
C TRP A 48 29.91 7.01 2.44
N LEU A 49 29.25 6.08 3.15
CA LEU A 49 28.43 6.41 4.31
C LEU A 49 29.26 7.09 5.41
N ASN A 50 30.44 6.57 5.73
CA ASN A 50 31.32 7.15 6.74
C ASN A 50 31.78 8.56 6.33
N ASN A 51 32.19 8.73 5.06
CA ASN A 51 32.60 10.02 4.52
C ASN A 51 31.44 11.02 4.52
N TYR A 52 30.24 10.59 4.13
CA TYR A 52 29.03 11.41 4.16
C TYR A 52 28.72 11.90 5.58
N LEU A 53 28.69 10.99 6.56
CA LEU A 53 28.39 11.33 7.94
C LEU A 53 29.45 12.24 8.55
N ALA A 54 30.73 12.07 8.18
CA ALA A 54 31.82 12.94 8.61
C ALA A 54 31.68 14.39 8.12
N THR A 55 30.98 14.62 7.01
CA THR A 55 30.69 15.99 6.51
C THR A 55 29.56 16.69 7.25
N LYS A 56 28.84 16.00 8.13
CA LYS A 56 27.66 16.52 8.83
C LYS A 56 27.96 16.72 10.31
N GLN A 57 27.21 17.62 10.94
CA GLN A 57 27.24 17.77 12.38
C GLN A 57 26.82 16.45 13.04
N GLN A 58 27.58 15.99 14.03
CA GLN A 58 27.42 14.66 14.63
C GLN A 58 25.99 14.41 15.14
N SER A 59 25.36 15.43 15.73
CA SER A 59 23.99 15.41 16.25
C SER A 59 22.89 15.26 15.17
N THR A 60 23.14 15.69 13.94
CA THR A 60 22.13 15.70 12.84
C THR A 60 22.54 14.85 11.64
N SER A 61 23.64 14.11 11.76
CA SER A 61 24.26 13.35 10.68
C SER A 61 23.32 12.27 10.13
N TYR A 62 22.70 11.49 11.01
CA TYR A 62 21.72 10.48 10.65
C TYR A 62 20.42 11.08 10.11
N ASP A 63 19.92 12.19 10.66
CA ASP A 63 18.73 12.86 10.12
C ASP A 63 18.95 13.34 8.68
N SER A 64 20.16 13.82 8.40
CA SER A 64 20.57 14.22 7.05
C SER A 64 20.60 13.02 6.09
N LEU A 65 21.03 11.84 6.55
CA LEU A 65 20.99 10.61 5.76
C LEU A 65 19.56 10.17 5.48
N LEU A 66 18.68 10.21 6.49
CA LEU A 66 17.27 9.84 6.33
C LEU A 66 16.57 10.75 5.31
N ARG A 67 16.84 12.07 5.37
CA ARG A 67 16.31 13.02 4.37
C ARG A 67 16.82 12.74 2.97
N LEU A 68 18.10 12.40 2.82
CA LEU A 68 18.70 12.05 1.52
C LEU A 68 18.04 10.78 0.94
N LEU A 69 17.86 9.75 1.78
CA LEU A 69 17.13 8.53 1.41
C LEU A 69 15.70 8.81 0.97
N LEU A 70 14.97 9.65 1.71
CA LEU A 70 13.58 10.00 1.38
C LEU A 70 13.49 10.75 0.03
N HIS A 71 14.38 11.71 -0.20
CA HIS A 71 14.43 12.43 -1.49
C HIS A 71 14.78 11.49 -2.65
N PHE A 72 15.72 10.57 -2.42
CA PHE A 72 16.06 9.55 -3.41
C PHE A 72 14.87 8.67 -3.76
N CYS A 73 14.19 8.11 -2.74
CA CYS A 73 13.00 7.30 -2.95
C CYS A 73 11.95 8.06 -3.76
N HIS A 74 11.65 9.30 -3.38
CA HIS A 74 10.67 10.13 -4.08
C HIS A 74 11.08 10.41 -5.54
N ARG A 75 12.35 10.78 -5.79
CA ARG A 75 12.87 11.06 -7.13
C ARG A 75 12.77 9.85 -8.06
N HIS A 76 12.88 8.65 -7.52
CA HIS A 76 12.80 7.40 -8.27
C HIS A 76 11.41 6.75 -8.24
N GLY A 77 10.36 7.49 -7.84
CA GLY A 77 8.97 7.03 -7.92
C GLY A 77 8.51 6.13 -6.78
N PHE A 78 9.33 5.94 -5.74
CA PHE A 78 8.95 5.17 -4.56
C PHE A 78 8.17 6.02 -3.56
N SER A 79 7.05 5.51 -3.09
CA SER A 79 6.19 6.15 -2.10
C SER A 79 6.00 5.29 -0.86
N ARG A 80 5.71 5.94 0.28
CA ARG A 80 5.44 5.25 1.54
C ARG A 80 3.99 4.77 1.55
N GLN A 81 3.80 3.46 1.53
CA GLN A 81 2.48 2.82 1.53
C GLN A 81 2.15 2.21 2.89
N ARG A 82 0.84 2.08 3.18
CA ARG A 82 0.38 1.31 4.35
C ARG A 82 0.48 -0.19 4.01
N PRO A 83 1.10 -1.02 4.86
CA PRO A 83 1.08 -2.47 4.64
C PRO A 83 -0.35 -3.00 4.69
N THR A 84 -0.74 -3.74 3.67
CA THR A 84 -1.98 -4.54 3.64
C THR A 84 -1.60 -6.01 3.75
N LYS A 85 -2.38 -6.79 4.52
CA LYS A 85 -2.16 -8.22 4.66
C LYS A 85 -3.04 -8.97 3.68
N ASN A 86 -2.45 -9.52 2.62
CA ASN A 86 -3.09 -10.51 1.76
C ASN A 86 -2.51 -11.89 2.08
N LYS A 87 -3.32 -12.94 1.98
CA LYS A 87 -2.89 -14.32 2.23
C LYS A 87 -2.16 -14.95 1.04
N VAL A 88 -2.33 -14.37 -0.15
CA VAL A 88 -1.83 -14.87 -1.43
C VAL A 88 -1.00 -13.76 -2.07
N LYS A 89 0.10 -14.14 -2.73
CA LYS A 89 0.94 -13.18 -3.45
C LYS A 89 0.20 -12.63 -4.66
N GLN A 90 0.54 -11.40 -5.03
CA GLN A 90 -0.04 -10.72 -6.18
C GLN A 90 0.28 -11.42 -7.49
N ALA A 91 1.47 -12.01 -7.63
CA ALA A 91 1.84 -12.79 -8.82
C ALA A 91 0.94 -14.02 -8.97
N ASP A 92 0.80 -14.80 -7.89
CA ASP A 92 -0.06 -15.99 -7.88
C ASP A 92 -1.54 -15.61 -8.14
N LEU A 93 -2.01 -14.48 -7.59
CA LEU A 93 -3.36 -13.97 -7.88
C LEU A 93 -3.52 -13.56 -9.35
N ALA A 94 -2.50 -12.95 -9.96
CA ALA A 94 -2.55 -12.53 -11.36
C ALA A 94 -2.55 -13.73 -12.31
N GLU A 95 -1.79 -14.77 -11.99
CA GLU A 95 -1.82 -16.05 -12.72
C GLU A 95 -3.21 -16.68 -12.64
N VAL A 96 -3.74 -16.87 -11.43
CA VAL A 96 -5.09 -17.42 -11.22
C VAL A 96 -6.16 -16.58 -11.92
N GLN A 97 -6.04 -15.24 -11.86
CA GLN A 97 -6.96 -14.34 -12.55
C GLN A 97 -6.88 -14.50 -14.07
N SER A 98 -5.68 -14.64 -14.63
CA SER A 98 -5.46 -14.83 -16.07
C SER A 98 -6.03 -16.16 -16.54
N ASP A 99 -5.75 -17.24 -15.80
CA ASP A 99 -6.25 -18.58 -16.12
C ASP A 99 -7.77 -18.64 -16.04
N PHE A 100 -8.35 -18.09 -14.96
CA PHE A 100 -9.79 -17.97 -14.81
C PHE A 100 -10.41 -17.15 -15.95
N ALA A 101 -9.82 -16.01 -16.30
CA ALA A 101 -10.32 -15.18 -17.40
C ALA A 101 -10.27 -15.92 -18.75
N ALA A 102 -9.19 -16.65 -19.02
CA ALA A 102 -9.05 -17.44 -20.24
C ALA A 102 -10.07 -18.58 -20.31
N GLU A 103 -10.27 -19.30 -19.21
CA GLU A 103 -11.27 -20.36 -19.09
C GLU A 103 -12.70 -19.82 -19.23
N PHE A 104 -13.03 -18.76 -18.49
CA PHE A 104 -14.31 -18.09 -18.55
C PHE A 104 -14.62 -17.60 -19.97
N HIS A 105 -13.67 -16.92 -20.63
CA HIS A 105 -13.88 -16.49 -22.00
C HIS A 105 -14.04 -17.65 -22.96
N ARG A 106 -13.29 -18.75 -22.81
CA ARG A 106 -13.43 -19.94 -23.66
C ARG A 106 -14.80 -20.60 -23.52
N GLU A 107 -15.26 -20.81 -22.29
CA GLU A 107 -16.53 -21.49 -22.02
C GLU A 107 -17.74 -20.64 -22.42
N TYR A 108 -17.68 -19.34 -22.15
CA TYR A 108 -18.83 -18.45 -22.30
C TYR A 108 -18.80 -17.59 -23.57
N ILE A 109 -17.86 -17.80 -24.50
CA ILE A 109 -17.71 -17.01 -25.74
C ILE A 109 -18.99 -16.96 -26.60
N ALA A 110 -19.79 -18.03 -26.55
CA ALA A 110 -21.02 -18.16 -27.35
C ALA A 110 -22.20 -17.35 -26.76
N TYR A 111 -22.09 -16.91 -25.50
CA TYR A 111 -23.13 -16.12 -24.85
C TYR A 111 -22.95 -14.64 -25.16
N SER A 112 -24.05 -13.94 -25.41
CA SER A 112 -24.04 -12.48 -25.51
C SER A 112 -23.65 -11.85 -24.17
N ASN A 113 -22.98 -10.70 -24.20
CA ASN A 113 -22.72 -9.88 -23.02
C ASN A 113 -24.00 -9.55 -22.25
N GLU A 114 -25.15 -9.52 -22.94
CA GLU A 114 -26.46 -9.33 -22.34
C GLU A 114 -26.87 -10.43 -21.34
N CYS A 115 -26.25 -11.61 -21.43
CA CYS A 115 -26.49 -12.77 -20.57
C CYS A 115 -25.53 -12.85 -19.37
N VAL A 116 -24.59 -11.90 -19.24
CA VAL A 116 -23.60 -11.87 -18.16
C VAL A 116 -24.03 -10.87 -17.09
N TYR A 117 -24.13 -11.36 -15.85
CA TYR A 117 -24.56 -10.60 -14.68
C TYR A 117 -23.47 -10.66 -13.61
N ASN A 118 -22.95 -9.50 -13.21
CA ASN A 118 -22.05 -9.38 -12.07
C ASN A 118 -22.87 -9.06 -10.82
N VAL A 119 -22.77 -9.91 -9.81
CA VAL A 119 -23.44 -9.73 -8.51
C VAL A 119 -22.38 -9.54 -7.45
N ASP A 120 -22.52 -8.50 -6.62
CA ASP A 120 -21.66 -8.29 -5.45
C ASP A 120 -22.49 -7.91 -4.22
N GLU A 121 -22.01 -8.29 -3.04
CA GLU A 121 -22.66 -8.04 -1.76
C GLU A 121 -21.87 -7.07 -0.89
N ALA A 122 -22.50 -5.96 -0.51
CA ALA A 122 -21.92 -4.99 0.42
C ALA A 122 -22.68 -5.00 1.75
N GLY A 123 -21.93 -5.12 2.85
CA GLY A 123 -22.49 -4.96 4.20
C GLY A 123 -22.74 -3.49 4.52
N ILE A 124 -24.01 -3.14 4.77
CA ILE A 124 -24.45 -1.85 5.29
C ILE A 124 -24.62 -2.00 6.80
N TYR A 125 -23.77 -1.31 7.56
CA TYR A 125 -23.83 -1.32 9.02
C TYR A 125 -24.64 -0.11 9.50
N TYR A 126 -25.72 -0.35 10.24
CA TYR A 126 -26.54 0.73 10.80
C TYR A 126 -25.76 1.58 11.81
N GLY A 127 -24.80 0.95 12.52
CA GLY A 127 -23.86 1.64 13.38
C GLY A 127 -22.60 2.04 12.62
N MET A 128 -22.65 3.15 11.89
CA MET A 128 -21.44 3.93 11.65
C MET A 128 -21.16 4.71 12.94
N PRO A 129 -20.17 4.31 13.79
CA PRO A 129 -19.89 5.08 14.99
C PRO A 129 -19.62 6.54 14.59
N PRO A 130 -20.20 7.53 15.28
CA PRO A 130 -20.02 8.93 14.92
C PRO A 130 -18.53 9.26 14.82
N ARG A 131 -18.08 9.79 13.67
CA ARG A 131 -16.68 10.22 13.50
C ARG A 131 -16.29 11.33 14.48
N TYR A 132 -17.29 12.06 14.98
CA TYR A 132 -17.18 13.12 15.96
C TYR A 132 -18.33 12.99 16.95
N ILE A 133 -18.04 13.09 18.24
CA ILE A 133 -19.03 13.17 19.31
C ILE A 133 -18.91 14.57 19.94
N TRP A 134 -20.05 15.19 20.23
CA TRP A 134 -20.07 16.47 20.94
C TRP A 134 -19.74 16.22 22.41
N ALA A 135 -18.71 16.90 22.91
CA ALA A 135 -18.37 16.93 24.32
C ALA A 135 -18.19 18.40 24.75
N VAL A 136 -18.47 18.68 26.02
CA VAL A 136 -18.22 20.01 26.62
C VAL A 136 -16.74 20.36 26.45
N ARG A 137 -16.42 21.60 26.07
CA ARG A 137 -15.03 22.06 25.87
C ARG A 137 -14.22 21.87 27.16
N GLY A 138 -13.22 21.00 27.13
CA GLY A 138 -12.41 20.63 28.30
C GLY A 138 -12.97 19.49 29.16
N GLY A 139 -14.11 18.90 28.77
CA GLY A 139 -14.73 17.75 29.42
C GLY A 139 -14.27 16.40 28.86
N SER A 140 -14.68 15.32 29.54
CA SER A 140 -14.38 13.94 29.15
C SER A 140 -15.22 13.50 27.94
N SER A 141 -14.57 12.88 26.96
CA SER A 141 -15.20 12.25 25.78
C SER A 141 -15.34 10.73 25.92
N LYS A 142 -15.27 10.21 27.16
CA LYS A 142 -15.21 8.78 27.44
C LYS A 142 -16.57 8.11 27.26
N ILE A 143 -16.66 7.18 26.33
CA ILE A 143 -17.76 6.22 26.18
C ILE A 143 -17.44 4.92 26.92
N SER A 144 -18.38 4.38 27.69
CA SER A 144 -18.17 3.17 28.54
C SER A 144 -18.18 1.87 27.74
N SER A 145 -18.84 1.86 26.58
CA SER A 145 -18.81 0.78 25.59
C SER A 145 -19.21 1.36 24.24
N GLY A 146 -18.57 0.91 23.15
CA GLY A 146 -19.13 1.10 21.81
C GLY A 146 -20.30 0.14 21.66
N GLU A 147 -21.45 0.62 21.19
CA GLU A 147 -22.56 -0.25 20.78
C GLU A 147 -22.05 -1.27 19.77
N LYS A 148 -21.86 -2.51 20.21
CA LYS A 148 -21.38 -3.64 19.39
C LYS A 148 -22.50 -4.31 18.58
N HIS A 149 -23.71 -3.77 18.62
CA HIS A 149 -24.87 -4.27 17.89
C HIS A 149 -25.25 -3.31 16.77
N SER A 150 -24.29 -2.90 15.94
CA SER A 150 -24.66 -2.36 14.64
C SER A 150 -25.42 -3.48 13.92
N LEU A 151 -26.74 -3.33 13.78
CA LEU A 151 -27.48 -4.14 12.83
C LEU A 151 -26.70 -4.10 11.49
N ARG A 152 -26.64 -5.23 10.79
CA ARG A 152 -26.00 -5.31 9.48
C ARG A 152 -27.07 -5.73 8.48
N MET A 153 -27.30 -4.88 7.50
CA MET A 153 -28.08 -5.22 6.32
C MET A 153 -27.11 -5.54 5.20
N THR A 154 -27.31 -6.63 4.47
CA THR A 154 -26.52 -6.90 3.27
C THR A 154 -27.30 -6.38 2.07
N ALA A 155 -26.66 -5.56 1.25
CA ALA A 155 -27.21 -5.15 -0.04
C ALA A 155 -26.48 -5.94 -1.14
N ALA A 156 -27.22 -6.73 -1.92
CA ALA A 156 -26.72 -7.35 -3.14
C ALA A 156 -27.04 -6.46 -4.34
N LEU A 157 -26.02 -6.08 -5.09
CA LEU A 157 -26.15 -5.31 -6.33
C LEU A 157 -25.84 -6.23 -7.50
N THR A 158 -26.73 -6.25 -8.49
CA THR A 158 -26.49 -6.94 -9.76
C THR A 158 -26.39 -5.94 -10.90
N VAL A 159 -25.35 -6.06 -11.72
CA VAL A 159 -25.10 -5.21 -12.89
C VAL A 159 -24.88 -6.12 -14.10
N ARG A 160 -25.59 -5.85 -15.18
CA ARG A 160 -25.40 -6.49 -16.48
C ARG A 160 -24.13 -5.97 -17.15
N ALA A 161 -23.52 -6.77 -18.02
CA ALA A 161 -22.31 -6.33 -18.73
C ALA A 161 -22.54 -5.12 -19.68
N ASP A 162 -23.78 -4.84 -20.07
CA ASP A 162 -24.17 -3.63 -20.81
C ASP A 162 -24.25 -2.35 -19.92
N GLY A 163 -24.00 -2.48 -18.61
CA GLY A 163 -24.05 -1.40 -17.63
C GLY A 163 -25.43 -1.23 -16.95
N THR A 164 -26.44 -2.00 -17.33
CA THR A 164 -27.77 -1.95 -16.71
C THR A 164 -27.72 -2.45 -15.27
N LYS A 165 -28.19 -1.64 -14.32
CA LYS A 165 -28.30 -2.01 -12.91
C LYS A 165 -29.66 -2.63 -12.63
N LEU A 166 -29.66 -3.82 -12.03
CA LEU A 166 -30.88 -4.47 -11.56
C LEU A 166 -31.26 -3.94 -10.15
N PRO A 167 -32.50 -4.19 -9.69
CA PRO A 167 -32.92 -3.81 -8.35
C PRO A 167 -31.97 -4.32 -7.26
N ILE A 168 -31.69 -3.47 -6.28
CA ILE A 168 -30.89 -3.82 -5.11
C ILE A 168 -31.71 -4.75 -4.23
N LEU A 169 -31.13 -5.90 -3.85
CA LEU A 169 -31.73 -6.84 -2.92
C LEU A 169 -31.18 -6.58 -1.52
N PHE A 170 -32.06 -6.33 -0.55
CA PHE A 170 -31.68 -6.18 0.85
C PHE A 170 -31.96 -7.47 1.61
N ILE A 171 -30.93 -8.02 2.23
CA ILE A 171 -30.98 -9.23 3.05
C ILE A 171 -30.74 -8.80 4.50
N SER A 172 -31.75 -9.01 5.34
CA SER A 172 -31.64 -8.84 6.79
C SER A 172 -31.33 -10.19 7.43
N SER A 173 -30.16 -10.33 8.04
CA SER A 173 -29.88 -11.45 8.94
C SER A 173 -30.54 -11.15 10.29
N SER A 174 -31.53 -11.97 10.67
CA SER A 174 -32.18 -11.99 12.00
C SER A 174 -31.25 -12.53 13.08
#